data_AF-A0A2U9SBP7-F1
#
_entry.id   AF-A0A2U9SBP7-F1
#
_cell.length_a   1.000
_cell.length_b   1.000
_cell.length_c   1.000
_cell.angle_alpha   90.00
_cell.angle_beta   90.00
_cell.angle_gamma   90.00
#
_symmetry.space_group_name_H-M   'P 1'
#
loop_
_entity.id
_entity.type
_entity.pdbx_description
1 polymer ?
#
loop_
_entity_poly.entity_id
_entity_poly.type
_entity_poly.pdbx_seq_one_letter_code
_entity_poly.pdbx_strand_id
1 'polypeptide(L)'
;MSAAATRFEGSYLGDATRIGAATRMECKICWHVYDPAEGCDHWQVPPGTPFAALPGHWRCPVCDGARDQFMALDGEAAVAETNAAPLPVSPAPSSPAQPVETIAKLEAAFREIHTAQMRGMPIVNDALAVKAVGFRRHDGRWLGALVTPWFLNLVLLPGDGDDWSALIPGAKELIEFPSGRYEFVHANRKGVGAYKACSLFSPMFEFASMLQATETASAALVSLFDPSIREDGAQTAEIRRRREAELAPPEAVFAEAVAEPASEPAAEPVRPSRRALLGMGAGDAGDA
;
A
#
# COMPACT_ATOMS: atom_id res chain seq x y z
N MET A 1 -27.89 -6.48 36.76
CA MET A 1 -26.57 -5.80 36.85
C MET A 1 -25.87 -6.06 35.54
N SER A 2 -25.97 -5.14 34.58
CA SER A 2 -25.41 -5.31 33.23
C SER A 2 -23.91 -5.12 33.25
N ALA A 3 -23.18 -6.14 32.80
CA ALA A 3 -21.77 -6.04 32.45
C ALA A 3 -21.62 -5.02 31.31
N ALA A 4 -20.89 -3.94 31.57
CA ALA A 4 -20.52 -2.97 30.56
C ALA A 4 -19.63 -3.68 29.53
N ALA A 5 -20.11 -3.72 28.28
CA ALA A 5 -19.39 -4.27 27.15
C ALA A 5 -18.01 -3.60 27.04
N THR A 6 -16.97 -4.42 26.99
CA THR A 6 -15.58 -4.03 26.82
C THR A 6 -15.43 -3.31 25.49
N ARG A 7 -15.46 -1.97 25.52
CA ARG A 7 -15.16 -1.16 24.33
C ARG A 7 -13.65 -1.16 24.14
N PHE A 8 -13.19 -1.95 23.18
CA PHE A 8 -11.83 -1.85 22.65
C PHE A 8 -11.77 -0.64 21.73
N GLU A 9 -11.11 0.44 22.15
CA GLU A 9 -10.41 1.33 21.22
C GLU A 9 -9.56 2.35 21.98
N GLY A 10 -8.22 2.24 21.94
CA GLY A 10 -7.29 3.28 22.38
C GLY A 10 -6.19 2.82 23.33
N SER A 11 -5.00 3.41 23.20
CA SER A 11 -3.78 3.04 23.93
C SER A 11 -3.90 3.04 25.47
N TYR A 12 -4.83 3.83 26.03
CA TYR A 12 -5.09 3.86 27.47
C TYR A 12 -6.47 3.34 27.89
N LEU A 13 -7.31 2.90 26.95
CA LEU A 13 -8.64 2.31 27.19
C LEU A 13 -9.58 3.10 28.13
N GLY A 14 -9.44 4.43 28.22
CA GLY A 14 -10.21 5.24 29.17
C GLY A 14 -9.74 5.12 30.64
N ASP A 15 -8.66 4.39 30.88
CA ASP A 15 -8.07 4.15 32.19
C ASP A 15 -6.94 5.17 32.46
N ALA A 16 -7.27 6.20 33.24
CA ALA A 16 -6.36 7.27 33.60
C ALA A 16 -5.10 6.81 34.36
N THR A 17 -5.06 5.58 34.86
CA THR A 17 -3.86 5.01 35.50
C THR A 17 -2.80 4.57 34.50
N ARG A 18 -3.13 4.46 33.21
CA ARG A 18 -2.23 4.01 32.15
C ARG A 18 -1.48 5.14 31.45
N ILE A 19 -1.71 6.38 31.87
CA ILE A 19 -1.08 7.58 31.29
C ILE A 19 -0.30 8.33 32.37
N GLY A 20 0.89 8.80 32.00
CA GLY A 20 1.72 9.62 32.87
C GLY A 20 1.20 11.06 32.95
N ALA A 21 1.71 11.81 33.93
CA ALA A 21 1.30 13.20 34.13
C ALA A 21 1.66 14.13 32.95
N ALA A 22 2.72 13.80 32.21
CA ALA A 22 3.18 14.55 31.03
C ALA A 22 2.69 13.94 29.70
N THR A 23 1.87 12.89 29.72
CA THR A 23 1.42 12.22 28.50
C THR A 23 0.51 13.14 27.69
N ARG A 24 0.89 13.42 26.43
CA ARG A 24 0.05 14.16 25.49
C ARG A 24 -1.01 13.25 24.89
N MET A 25 -2.19 13.82 24.65
CA MET A 25 -3.39 13.07 24.30
C MET A 25 -4.02 13.61 23.03
N GLU A 26 -4.17 12.79 22.00
CA GLU A 26 -4.78 13.18 20.72
C GLU A 26 -6.24 12.72 20.63
N CYS A 27 -7.14 13.63 20.25
CA CYS A 27 -8.54 13.30 19.97
C CYS A 27 -8.68 12.53 18.65
N LYS A 28 -9.29 11.35 18.66
CA LYS A 28 -9.54 10.53 17.45
C LYS A 28 -10.51 11.17 16.45
N ILE A 29 -11.34 12.10 16.91
CA ILE A 29 -12.41 12.70 16.10
C ILE A 29 -11.87 13.88 15.26
N CYS A 30 -11.05 14.74 15.88
CA CYS A 30 -10.61 16.00 15.26
C CYS A 30 -9.10 16.24 15.31
N TRP A 31 -8.33 15.27 15.84
CA TRP A 31 -6.87 15.31 15.96
C TRP A 31 -6.31 16.45 16.81
N HIS A 32 -7.15 17.07 17.65
CA HIS A 32 -6.68 18.01 18.65
C HIS A 32 -5.81 17.29 19.70
N VAL A 33 -4.61 17.82 19.94
CA VAL A 33 -3.71 17.34 20.99
C VAL A 33 -3.88 18.17 22.25
N TYR A 34 -4.24 17.52 23.35
CA TYR A 34 -4.12 18.07 24.68
C TYR A 34 -2.68 17.86 25.18
N ASP A 35 -1.97 18.95 25.42
CA ASP A 35 -0.66 18.95 26.06
C ASP A 35 -0.79 19.38 27.53
N PRO A 36 -0.44 18.51 28.51
CA PRO A 36 -0.42 18.87 29.91
C PRO A 36 0.41 20.13 30.21
N ALA A 37 1.50 20.38 29.47
CA ALA A 37 2.34 21.55 29.66
C ALA A 37 1.63 22.87 29.28
N GLU A 38 0.66 22.82 28.37
CA GLU A 38 -0.11 23.99 27.93
C GLU A 38 -1.46 24.12 28.65
N GLY A 39 -2.08 23.00 29.03
CA GLY A 39 -3.42 22.99 29.62
C GLY A 39 -4.52 23.16 28.56
N CYS A 40 -5.60 23.86 28.88
CA CYS A 40 -6.71 24.11 27.96
C CYS A 40 -7.43 25.42 28.28
N ASP A 41 -7.14 26.47 27.51
CA ASP A 41 -7.74 27.81 27.68
C ASP A 41 -9.27 27.80 27.60
N HIS A 42 -9.84 27.03 26.65
CA HIS A 42 -11.29 26.95 26.46
C HIS A 42 -12.04 26.46 27.71
N TRP A 43 -11.45 25.49 28.41
CA TRP A 43 -11.99 24.94 29.66
C TRP A 43 -11.34 25.57 30.91
N GLN A 44 -10.52 26.61 30.72
CA GLN A 44 -9.76 27.28 31.78
C GLN A 44 -8.92 26.31 32.62
N VAL A 45 -8.38 25.28 31.98
CA VAL A 45 -7.48 24.31 32.61
C VAL A 45 -6.06 24.89 32.58
N PRO A 46 -5.40 25.07 33.73
CA PRO A 46 -4.09 25.69 33.77
C PRO A 46 -2.99 24.79 33.18
N PRO A 47 -1.89 25.38 32.67
CA PRO A 47 -0.65 24.69 32.34
C PRO A 47 -0.17 23.78 33.48
N GLY A 48 0.38 22.62 33.12
CA GLY A 48 0.85 21.58 34.05
C GLY A 48 -0.24 20.62 34.53
N THR A 49 -1.49 20.75 34.06
CA THR A 49 -2.57 19.83 34.46
C THR A 49 -2.46 18.52 33.68
N PRO A 50 -2.35 17.36 34.33
CA PRO A 50 -2.32 16.08 33.62
C PRO A 50 -3.71 15.68 33.12
N PHE A 51 -3.79 14.99 31.97
CA PHE A 51 -5.06 14.57 31.38
C PHE A 51 -5.89 13.67 32.33
N ALA A 52 -5.21 12.90 33.18
CA ALA A 52 -5.83 12.09 34.22
C ALA A 52 -6.61 12.91 35.27
N ALA A 53 -6.12 14.12 35.59
CA ALA A 53 -6.72 15.02 36.58
C ALA A 53 -7.79 15.95 36.01
N LEU A 54 -8.07 15.86 34.71
CA LEU A 54 -9.16 16.63 34.10
C LEU A 54 -10.53 16.24 34.71
N PRO A 55 -11.46 17.20 34.85
CA PRO A 55 -12.80 16.92 35.35
C PRO A 55 -13.52 15.84 34.52
N GLY A 56 -14.40 15.05 35.16
CA GLY A 56 -15.15 14.00 34.48
C GLY A 56 -16.07 14.50 33.35
N HIS A 57 -16.45 15.77 33.37
CA HIS A 57 -17.29 16.41 32.35
C HIS A 57 -16.49 17.16 31.28
N TRP A 58 -15.16 17.18 31.36
CA TRP A 58 -14.33 17.84 30.35
C TRP A 58 -14.52 17.19 28.98
N ARG A 59 -14.56 18.00 27.93
CA ARG A 59 -14.73 17.57 26.53
C ARG A 59 -13.68 18.23 25.64
N CYS A 60 -13.42 17.62 24.49
CA CYS A 60 -12.51 18.20 23.50
C CYS A 60 -12.98 19.62 23.13
N PRO A 61 -12.12 20.66 23.23
CA PRO A 61 -12.50 22.04 22.93
C PRO A 61 -12.78 22.30 21.45
N VAL A 62 -12.42 21.35 20.56
CA VAL A 62 -12.59 21.48 19.12
C VAL A 62 -13.85 20.79 18.61
N CYS A 63 -14.16 19.58 19.10
CA CYS A 63 -15.25 18.75 18.56
C CYS A 63 -16.27 18.26 19.60
N ASP A 64 -16.14 18.67 20.85
CA ASP A 64 -17.00 18.23 21.97
C ASP A 64 -16.92 16.71 22.30
N GLY A 65 -15.94 16.00 21.72
CA GLY A 65 -15.67 14.60 22.00
C GLY A 65 -15.36 14.33 23.48
N ALA A 66 -15.84 13.21 24.01
CA ALA A 66 -15.56 12.79 25.38
C ALA A 66 -14.09 12.37 25.57
N ARG A 67 -13.62 12.33 26.83
CA ARG A 67 -12.24 11.96 27.17
C ARG A 67 -11.83 10.59 26.62
N ASP A 68 -12.74 9.62 26.61
CA ASP A 68 -12.52 8.27 26.08
C ASP A 68 -12.23 8.23 24.56
N GLN A 69 -12.47 9.32 23.84
CA GLN A 69 -12.14 9.48 22.42
C GLN A 69 -10.69 9.92 22.19
N PHE A 70 -9.86 10.01 23.24
CA PHE A 70 -8.46 10.38 23.12
C PHE A 70 -7.54 9.15 23.02
N MET A 71 -6.32 9.34 22.52
CA MET A 71 -5.23 8.35 22.51
C MET A 71 -3.96 8.98 23.07
N ALA A 72 -3.22 8.23 23.88
CA ALA A 72 -1.89 8.66 24.33
C ALA A 72 -0.92 8.65 23.15
N LEU A 73 -0.21 9.77 22.94
CA LEU A 73 0.81 9.93 21.91
C LEU A 73 2.21 9.52 22.40
N ASP A 74 2.48 9.70 23.69
CA ASP A 74 3.79 9.39 24.28
C ASP A 74 3.69 8.05 25.03
N GLY A 75 4.16 6.98 24.40
CA GLY A 75 4.05 5.60 24.85
C GLY A 75 5.01 5.19 25.98
N GLU A 76 5.19 6.03 27.00
CA GLU A 76 5.92 5.62 28.21
C GLU A 76 4.89 5.43 29.33
N ALA A 77 4.43 4.19 29.51
CA ALA A 77 3.69 3.79 30.69
C ALA A 77 4.58 4.06 31.91
N ALA A 78 4.21 5.07 32.69
CA ALA A 78 4.92 5.49 33.88
C ALA A 78 5.02 4.35 34.90
N VAL A 79 6.14 3.62 34.90
CA VAL A 79 6.64 2.96 36.10
C VAL A 79 7.29 4.02 36.97
N ALA A 80 6.58 4.38 38.05
CA ALA A 80 7.05 5.30 39.07
C ALA A 80 8.30 4.77 39.78
N GLU A 81 9.18 5.70 40.08
CA GLU A 81 10.56 5.55 40.54
C GLU A 81 10.68 4.81 41.89
N THR A 82 11.69 3.94 41.99
CA THR A 82 12.45 3.77 43.24
C THR A 82 13.92 3.65 42.87
N ASN A 83 14.73 4.53 43.45
CA ASN A 83 16.18 4.60 43.30
C ASN A 83 16.84 3.22 43.39
N ALA A 84 17.41 2.74 42.28
CA ALA A 84 18.43 1.70 42.28
C ALA A 84 19.36 1.96 41.08
N ALA A 85 20.65 2.06 41.38
CA ALA A 85 21.73 2.30 40.42
C ALA A 85 21.65 1.38 39.18
N PRO A 86 22.09 1.84 38.00
CA PRO A 86 21.93 1.08 36.78
C PRO A 86 22.81 -0.18 36.83
N LEU A 87 22.16 -1.34 36.91
CA LEU A 87 22.77 -2.59 36.47
C LEU A 87 22.72 -2.64 34.93
N PRO A 88 23.73 -3.19 34.26
CA PRO A 88 23.89 -3.09 32.82
C PRO A 88 22.76 -3.85 32.11
N VAL A 89 21.93 -3.11 31.39
CA VAL A 89 21.00 -3.67 30.41
C VAL A 89 21.82 -4.24 29.27
N SER A 90 21.93 -5.56 29.22
CA SER A 90 22.32 -6.26 27.99
C SER A 90 21.37 -5.85 26.87
N PRO A 91 21.87 -5.46 25.69
CA PRO A 91 21.01 -5.02 24.59
C PRO A 91 20.14 -6.18 24.12
N ALA A 92 18.82 -5.94 24.06
CA ALA A 92 17.90 -6.78 23.31
C ALA A 92 18.42 -6.94 21.86
N PRO A 93 18.28 -8.11 21.22
CA PRO A 93 18.84 -8.34 19.89
C PRO A 93 18.20 -7.37 18.90
N SER A 94 19.02 -6.43 18.44
CA SER A 94 18.71 -5.47 17.39
C SER A 94 18.27 -6.23 16.14
N SER A 95 16.98 -6.15 15.80
CA SER A 95 16.52 -6.46 14.45
C SER A 95 17.41 -5.72 13.46
N PRO A 96 17.85 -6.35 12.35
CA PRO A 96 18.68 -5.68 11.37
C PRO A 96 18.00 -4.39 10.92
N ALA A 97 18.78 -3.32 10.76
CA ALA A 97 18.29 -2.01 10.39
C ALA A 97 17.42 -2.10 9.12
N GLN A 98 16.22 -1.54 9.18
CA GLN A 98 15.34 -1.45 8.00
C GLN A 98 16.05 -0.72 6.84
N PRO A 99 15.71 -1.01 5.57
CA PRO A 99 16.32 -0.37 4.41
C PRO A 99 15.68 1.02 4.21
N VAL A 100 15.76 1.87 5.24
CA VAL A 100 15.08 3.16 5.32
C VAL A 100 15.43 4.04 4.12
N GLU A 101 16.69 4.02 3.68
CA GLU A 101 17.14 4.79 2.51
C GLU A 101 16.49 4.30 1.21
N THR A 102 16.41 2.98 0.99
CA THR A 102 15.75 2.40 -0.19
C THR A 102 14.25 2.68 -0.19
N ILE A 103 13.60 2.59 0.97
CA ILE A 103 12.18 2.93 1.13
C ILE A 103 11.93 4.42 0.82
N ALA A 104 12.79 5.31 1.34
CA ALA A 104 12.70 6.74 1.05
C ALA A 104 12.90 7.05 -0.44
N LYS A 105 13.88 6.38 -1.09
CA LYS A 105 14.10 6.47 -2.55
C LYS A 105 12.90 5.98 -3.34
N LEU A 106 12.27 4.88 -2.92
CA LEU A 106 11.05 4.35 -3.52
C LEU A 106 9.92 5.38 -3.45
N GLU A 107 9.63 5.93 -2.26
CA GLU A 107 8.61 6.96 -2.10
C GLU A 107 8.91 8.20 -2.96
N ALA A 108 10.15 8.71 -2.91
CA ALA A 108 10.56 9.88 -3.68
C ALA A 108 10.38 9.68 -5.18
N ALA A 109 10.80 8.51 -5.70
CA ALA A 109 10.67 8.19 -7.12
C ALA A 109 9.19 8.14 -7.54
N PHE A 110 8.29 7.62 -6.71
CA PHE A 110 6.86 7.57 -7.04
C PHE A 110 6.15 8.92 -6.85
N ARG A 111 6.60 9.77 -5.92
CA ARG A 111 6.15 11.18 -5.83
C ARG A 111 6.54 11.97 -7.08
N GLU A 112 7.71 11.69 -7.64
CA GLU A 112 8.15 12.29 -8.91
C GLU A 112 7.26 11.83 -10.07
N ILE A 113 6.93 10.53 -10.18
CA ILE A 113 5.95 10.04 -11.18
C ILE A 113 4.63 10.80 -11.03
N HIS A 114 4.15 10.90 -9.79
CA HIS A 114 2.88 11.55 -9.53
C HIS A 114 2.87 12.96 -10.09
N THR A 115 3.92 13.73 -9.80
CA THR A 115 4.02 15.13 -10.19
C THR A 115 4.27 15.31 -11.68
N ALA A 116 5.14 14.50 -12.27
CA ALA A 116 5.64 14.70 -13.63
C ALA A 116 4.79 14.03 -14.73
N GLN A 117 4.16 12.88 -14.43
CA GLN A 117 3.51 12.05 -15.46
C GLN A 117 2.04 11.78 -15.16
N MET A 118 1.68 11.55 -13.89
CA MET A 118 0.32 11.09 -13.55
C MET A 118 -0.65 12.22 -13.22
N ARG A 119 -0.15 13.42 -12.89
CA ARG A 119 -0.99 14.55 -12.49
C ARG A 119 -2.01 14.88 -13.59
N GLY A 120 -3.29 14.90 -13.23
CA GLY A 120 -4.39 15.17 -14.16
C GLY A 120 -4.84 13.96 -14.99
N MET A 121 -4.25 12.77 -14.79
CA MET A 121 -4.73 11.55 -15.43
C MET A 121 -6.04 11.07 -14.77
N PRO A 122 -7.03 10.57 -15.54
CA PRO A 122 -8.34 10.17 -15.01
C PRO A 122 -8.34 9.01 -14.02
N ILE A 123 -7.19 8.39 -13.74
CA ILE A 123 -7.04 7.28 -12.79
C ILE A 123 -6.47 7.73 -11.44
N VAL A 124 -6.12 9.00 -11.30
CA VAL A 124 -5.50 9.56 -10.09
C VAL A 124 -6.57 10.01 -9.10
N ASN A 125 -6.45 9.55 -7.87
CA ASN A 125 -7.21 10.03 -6.72
C ASN A 125 -6.43 11.12 -5.97
N ASP A 126 -6.81 12.38 -6.16
CA ASP A 126 -6.15 13.54 -5.56
C ASP A 126 -6.24 13.60 -4.02
N ALA A 127 -7.11 12.79 -3.39
CA ALA A 127 -7.17 12.67 -1.92
C ALA A 127 -6.00 11.84 -1.35
N LEU A 128 -5.24 11.18 -2.22
CA LEU A 128 -4.15 10.29 -1.82
C LEU A 128 -2.78 10.87 -2.18
N ALA A 129 -1.77 10.33 -1.50
CA ALA A 129 -0.37 10.63 -1.69
C ALA A 129 0.43 9.32 -1.73
N VAL A 130 1.70 9.41 -2.08
CA VAL A 130 2.60 8.26 -2.11
C VAL A 130 3.13 7.98 -0.71
N LYS A 131 2.93 6.74 -0.24
CA LYS A 131 3.37 6.26 1.08
C LYS A 131 3.78 4.79 1.05
N ALA A 132 4.95 4.49 1.60
CA ALA A 132 5.40 3.15 1.91
C ALA A 132 4.91 2.74 3.30
N VAL A 133 4.38 1.51 3.43
CA VAL A 133 3.68 1.02 4.62
C VAL A 133 4.21 -0.35 5.01
N GLY A 134 4.45 -0.54 6.31
CA GLY A 134 4.57 -1.87 6.92
C GLY A 134 5.75 -2.72 6.46
N PHE A 135 6.86 -2.13 6.02
CA PHE A 135 8.03 -2.89 5.60
C PHE A 135 8.58 -3.75 6.74
N ARG A 136 8.76 -5.04 6.47
CA ARG A 136 9.30 -6.03 7.41
C ARG A 136 10.10 -7.10 6.70
N ARG A 137 10.94 -7.81 7.45
CA ARG A 137 11.77 -8.89 6.90
C ARG A 137 10.93 -10.15 6.68
N HIS A 138 11.08 -10.76 5.51
CA HIS A 138 10.44 -12.01 5.12
C HIS A 138 11.36 -12.77 4.15
N ASP A 139 11.75 -14.00 4.50
CA ASP A 139 12.65 -14.86 3.73
C ASP A 139 13.94 -14.16 3.26
N GLY A 140 14.56 -13.42 4.19
CA GLY A 140 15.77 -12.65 3.92
C GLY A 140 15.53 -11.32 3.21
N ARG A 141 14.37 -11.11 2.58
CA ARG A 141 13.96 -9.93 1.80
C ARG A 141 13.12 -8.96 2.64
N TRP A 142 12.83 -7.79 2.07
CA TRP A 142 11.98 -6.78 2.69
C TRP A 142 10.64 -6.70 1.97
N LEU A 143 9.56 -7.07 2.67
CA LEU A 143 8.19 -7.02 2.18
C LEU A 143 7.45 -5.85 2.82
N GLY A 144 6.81 -5.03 2.00
CA GLY A 144 5.91 -3.96 2.45
C GLY A 144 4.85 -3.66 1.41
N ALA A 145 4.13 -2.56 1.59
CA ALA A 145 3.14 -2.07 0.64
C ALA A 145 3.47 -0.64 0.22
N LEU A 146 3.15 -0.31 -1.02
CA LEU A 146 3.27 1.02 -1.59
C LEU A 146 1.88 1.51 -2.00
N VAL A 147 1.40 2.52 -1.30
CA VAL A 147 0.19 3.27 -1.63
C VAL A 147 0.57 4.41 -2.56
N THR A 148 -0.15 4.55 -3.67
CA THR A 148 -0.07 5.69 -4.57
C THR A 148 -1.49 6.18 -4.90
N PRO A 149 -1.63 7.38 -5.49
CA PRO A 149 -2.93 7.87 -5.95
C PRO A 149 -3.62 7.04 -7.04
N TRP A 150 -2.94 6.10 -7.70
CA TRP A 150 -3.51 5.32 -8.80
C TRP A 150 -3.41 3.79 -8.62
N PHE A 151 -2.57 3.30 -7.71
CA PHE A 151 -2.55 1.90 -7.29
C PHE A 151 -2.14 1.70 -5.82
N LEU A 152 -2.42 0.52 -5.29
CA LEU A 152 -1.83 -0.05 -4.08
C LEU A 152 -1.17 -1.38 -4.44
N ASN A 153 0.14 -1.50 -4.19
CA ASN A 153 0.90 -2.70 -4.50
C ASN A 153 1.62 -3.24 -3.27
N LEU A 154 1.74 -4.57 -3.16
CA LEU A 154 2.78 -5.19 -2.34
C LEU A 154 4.13 -4.99 -3.04
N VAL A 155 5.17 -4.71 -2.26
CA VAL A 155 6.52 -4.47 -2.76
C VAL A 155 7.50 -5.36 -2.01
N LEU A 156 8.31 -6.08 -2.77
CA LEU A 156 9.46 -6.84 -2.30
C LEU A 156 10.73 -6.13 -2.74
N LEU A 157 11.56 -5.76 -1.77
CA LEU A 157 12.90 -5.22 -1.97
C LEU A 157 13.95 -6.32 -1.64
N PRO A 158 15.13 -6.28 -2.29
CA PRO A 158 16.17 -7.27 -2.07
C PRO A 158 16.66 -7.26 -0.62
N GLY A 159 17.02 -8.44 -0.12
CA GLY A 159 17.66 -8.63 1.17
C GLY A 159 19.18 -8.46 1.14
N ASP A 160 19.81 -8.60 2.31
CA ASP A 160 21.28 -8.68 2.41
C ASP A 160 21.76 -9.95 1.70
N GLY A 161 22.36 -9.80 0.50
CA GLY A 161 22.88 -10.91 -0.30
C GLY A 161 22.02 -11.34 -1.50
N ASP A 162 20.86 -10.72 -1.71
CA ASP A 162 20.11 -10.89 -2.96
C ASP A 162 20.79 -10.08 -4.09
N ASP A 163 21.27 -10.76 -5.14
CA ASP A 163 21.68 -10.10 -6.38
C ASP A 163 20.53 -10.08 -7.38
N TRP A 164 19.88 -8.93 -7.49
CA TRP A 164 18.77 -8.69 -8.41
C TRP A 164 19.16 -7.83 -9.61
N SER A 165 20.46 -7.65 -9.86
CA SER A 165 20.97 -6.86 -10.99
C SER A 165 20.51 -7.41 -12.35
N ALA A 166 20.27 -8.72 -12.43
CA ALA A 166 19.80 -9.42 -13.62
C ALA A 166 18.26 -9.53 -13.74
N LEU A 167 17.47 -8.92 -12.85
CA LEU A 167 16.01 -8.95 -12.97
C LEU A 167 15.55 -8.26 -14.26
N ILE A 168 14.73 -8.94 -15.05
CA ILE A 168 14.17 -8.45 -16.31
C ILE A 168 12.86 -7.71 -15.99
N PRO A 169 12.77 -6.38 -16.22
CA PRO A 169 11.53 -5.65 -15.96
C PRO A 169 10.35 -6.22 -16.77
N GLY A 170 9.19 -6.37 -16.13
CA GLY A 170 7.99 -6.95 -16.72
C GLY A 170 7.89 -8.47 -16.63
N ALA A 171 8.98 -9.18 -16.32
CA ALA A 171 8.91 -10.61 -16.03
C ALA A 171 8.08 -10.87 -14.77
N LYS A 172 7.44 -12.03 -14.71
CA LYS A 172 6.52 -12.42 -13.65
C LYS A 172 7.07 -13.59 -12.86
N GLU A 173 6.83 -13.57 -11.56
CA GLU A 173 7.26 -14.62 -10.64
C GLU A 173 6.17 -14.88 -9.61
N LEU A 174 5.84 -16.15 -9.39
CA LEU A 174 4.91 -16.56 -8.34
C LEU A 174 5.66 -16.72 -7.02
N ILE A 175 5.22 -15.99 -6.00
CA ILE A 175 5.77 -16.04 -4.65
C ILE A 175 4.72 -16.66 -3.73
N GLU A 176 5.14 -17.65 -2.95
CA GLU A 176 4.26 -18.39 -2.04
C GLU A 176 4.28 -17.75 -0.65
N PHE A 177 3.09 -17.47 -0.13
CA PHE A 177 2.82 -17.01 1.22
C PHE A 177 1.87 -18.01 1.90
N PRO A 178 1.75 -18.00 3.24
CA PRO A 178 0.79 -18.83 3.95
C PRO A 178 -0.64 -18.73 3.38
N SER A 179 -1.09 -17.52 3.04
CA SER A 179 -2.41 -17.26 2.46
C SER A 179 -2.58 -17.67 0.99
N GLY A 180 -1.51 -18.06 0.29
CA GLY A 180 -1.61 -18.44 -1.13
C GLY A 180 -0.41 -18.03 -1.99
N ARG A 181 -0.58 -18.13 -3.31
CA ARG A 181 0.45 -17.76 -4.30
C ARG A 181 0.08 -16.46 -4.99
N TYR A 182 1.02 -15.53 -5.02
CA TYR A 182 0.84 -14.19 -5.56
C TYR A 182 1.82 -13.96 -6.70
N GLU A 183 1.35 -13.39 -7.81
CA GLU A 183 2.25 -13.01 -8.91
C GLU A 183 2.83 -11.63 -8.66
N PHE A 184 4.15 -11.60 -8.61
CA PHE A 184 4.93 -10.39 -8.57
C PHE A 184 5.54 -10.12 -9.94
N VAL A 185 5.43 -8.87 -10.38
CA VAL A 185 6.08 -8.37 -11.58
C VAL A 185 7.40 -7.74 -11.19
N HIS A 186 8.47 -8.12 -11.90
CA HIS A 186 9.79 -7.54 -11.75
C HIS A 186 9.78 -6.11 -12.26
N ALA A 187 10.33 -5.20 -11.48
CA ALA A 187 10.47 -3.80 -11.83
C ALA A 187 11.90 -3.37 -11.54
N ASN A 188 12.42 -2.47 -12.36
CA ASN A 188 13.68 -1.81 -12.10
C ASN A 188 13.48 -0.31 -12.32
N ARG A 189 13.84 0.48 -11.32
CA ARG A 189 13.67 1.92 -11.37
C ARG A 189 14.95 2.63 -11.00
N LYS A 190 15.34 3.57 -11.86
CA LYS A 190 16.50 4.44 -11.60
C LYS A 190 16.35 5.11 -10.24
N GLY A 191 17.38 5.03 -9.40
CA GLY A 191 17.40 5.60 -8.06
C GLY A 191 16.88 4.67 -6.95
N VAL A 192 16.03 3.69 -7.27
CA VAL A 192 15.52 2.70 -6.29
C VAL A 192 16.24 1.36 -6.44
N GLY A 193 16.54 0.97 -7.67
CA GLY A 193 17.06 -0.34 -8.01
C GLY A 193 15.95 -1.31 -8.42
N ALA A 194 16.29 -2.60 -8.44
CA ALA A 194 15.37 -3.66 -8.80
C ALA A 194 14.48 -4.02 -7.60
N TYR A 195 13.19 -4.20 -7.85
CA TYR A 195 12.19 -4.62 -6.86
C TYR A 195 11.12 -5.45 -7.56
N LYS A 196 10.28 -6.13 -6.78
CA LYS A 196 9.14 -6.88 -7.32
C LYS A 196 7.85 -6.29 -6.76
N ALA A 197 6.80 -6.19 -7.57
CA ALA A 197 5.53 -5.62 -7.15
C ALA A 197 4.34 -6.53 -7.49
N CYS A 198 3.37 -6.64 -6.59
CA CYS A 198 2.12 -7.34 -6.81
C CYS A 198 0.97 -6.33 -6.63
N SER A 199 0.13 -6.16 -7.66
CA SER A 199 -0.98 -5.22 -7.63
C SER A 199 -2.11 -5.74 -6.75
N LEU A 200 -2.58 -4.94 -5.80
CA LEU A 200 -3.72 -5.26 -4.95
C LEU A 200 -4.96 -4.45 -5.35
N PHE A 201 -4.80 -3.13 -5.50
CA PHE A 201 -5.89 -2.24 -5.90
C PHE A 201 -5.46 -1.32 -7.04
N SER A 202 -6.33 -1.20 -8.03
CA SER A 202 -6.25 -0.22 -9.11
C SER A 202 -7.61 -0.19 -9.81
N PRO A 203 -8.23 0.99 -10.00
CA PRO A 203 -7.81 2.31 -9.53
C PRO A 203 -8.03 2.49 -8.01
N MET A 204 -7.61 3.64 -7.46
CA MET A 204 -7.66 3.93 -6.02
C MET A 204 -8.87 4.76 -5.58
N PHE A 205 -9.96 4.79 -6.36
CA PHE A 205 -11.13 5.64 -6.09
C PHE A 205 -11.99 5.17 -4.91
N GLU A 206 -11.87 3.91 -4.52
CA GLU A 206 -12.60 3.36 -3.36
C GLU A 206 -12.06 3.88 -2.02
N PHE A 207 -10.89 4.52 -2.03
CA PHE A 207 -10.25 5.07 -0.85
C PHE A 207 -10.55 6.56 -0.73
N ALA A 208 -11.34 6.92 0.28
CA ALA A 208 -11.71 8.31 0.54
C ALA A 208 -10.59 9.12 1.20
N SER A 209 -9.62 8.43 1.83
CA SER A 209 -8.52 9.08 2.56
C SER A 209 -7.25 8.25 2.58
N MET A 210 -6.13 8.93 2.87
CA MET A 210 -4.85 8.27 3.11
C MET A 210 -4.89 7.28 4.26
N LEU A 211 -5.60 7.60 5.35
CA LEU A 211 -5.72 6.71 6.50
C LEU A 211 -6.30 5.36 6.07
N GLN A 212 -7.46 5.39 5.40
CA GLN A 212 -8.13 4.18 4.89
C GLN A 212 -7.20 3.37 3.98
N ALA A 213 -6.50 4.02 3.04
CA ALA A 213 -5.59 3.33 2.13
C ALA A 213 -4.40 2.67 2.88
N THR A 214 -3.83 3.35 3.87
CA THR A 214 -2.71 2.81 4.66
C THR A 214 -3.13 1.71 5.64
N GLU A 215 -4.34 1.77 6.19
CA GLU A 215 -4.92 0.71 7.02
C GLU A 215 -5.21 -0.53 6.18
N THR A 216 -5.82 -0.37 5.01
CA THR A 216 -6.02 -1.47 4.06
C THR A 216 -4.70 -2.09 3.62
N ALA A 217 -3.68 -1.28 3.34
CA ALA A 217 -2.33 -1.77 3.02
C ALA A 217 -1.74 -2.60 4.18
N SER A 218 -1.88 -2.12 5.42
CA SER A 218 -1.40 -2.81 6.62
C SER A 218 -2.16 -4.12 6.85
N ALA A 219 -3.49 -4.11 6.70
CA ALA A 219 -4.33 -5.28 6.80
C ALA A 219 -3.96 -6.32 5.74
N ALA A 220 -3.75 -5.90 4.48
CA ALA A 220 -3.31 -6.80 3.41
C ALA A 220 -1.97 -7.49 3.74
N LEU A 221 -1.00 -6.74 4.30
CA LEU A 221 0.27 -7.31 4.74
C LEU A 221 0.09 -8.35 5.85
N VAL A 222 -0.81 -8.12 6.81
CA VAL A 222 -1.14 -9.11 7.85
C VAL A 222 -1.79 -10.34 7.23
N SER A 223 -2.79 -10.15 6.38
CA SER A 223 -3.54 -11.21 5.72
C SER A 223 -2.69 -12.16 4.87
N LEU A 224 -1.57 -11.70 4.30
CA LEU A 224 -0.63 -12.58 3.58
C LEU A 224 -0.14 -13.78 4.42
N PHE A 225 -0.11 -13.62 5.74
CA PHE A 225 0.44 -14.62 6.66
C PHE A 225 -0.65 -15.39 7.40
N ASP A 226 -1.92 -15.16 7.06
CA ASP A 226 -3.04 -15.91 7.59
C ASP A 226 -3.34 -17.11 6.66
N PRO A 227 -3.04 -18.35 7.10
CA PRO A 227 -3.30 -19.53 6.28
C PRO A 227 -4.80 -19.81 6.07
N SER A 228 -5.69 -19.23 6.90
CA SER A 228 -7.14 -19.43 6.76
C SER A 228 -7.73 -18.73 5.53
N ILE A 229 -7.02 -17.73 5.00
CA ILE A 229 -7.41 -16.96 3.80
C ILE A 229 -7.11 -17.73 2.51
N ARG A 230 -6.35 -18.83 2.60
CA ARG A 230 -5.97 -19.62 1.44
C ARG A 230 -7.20 -20.17 0.74
N GLU A 231 -7.62 -19.48 -0.33
CA GLU A 231 -8.44 -20.08 -1.38
C GLU A 231 -7.66 -21.29 -1.88
N ASP A 232 -8.29 -22.46 -2.01
CA ASP A 232 -7.64 -23.67 -2.52
C ASP A 232 -6.98 -23.35 -3.88
N GLY A 233 -5.67 -23.09 -3.84
CA GLY A 233 -4.92 -22.39 -4.89
C GLY A 233 -4.82 -23.13 -6.22
N ALA A 234 -5.42 -24.32 -6.30
CA ALA A 234 -5.58 -25.07 -7.54
C ALA A 234 -6.41 -24.30 -8.57
N GLN A 235 -7.47 -23.61 -8.16
CA GLN A 235 -8.42 -23.04 -9.12
C GLN A 235 -7.90 -21.75 -9.76
N THR A 236 -7.30 -20.84 -8.98
CA THR A 236 -6.76 -19.56 -9.47
C THR A 236 -5.48 -19.74 -10.29
N ALA A 237 -4.58 -20.64 -9.89
CA ALA A 237 -3.36 -20.94 -10.64
C ALA A 237 -3.64 -21.67 -11.97
N GLU A 238 -4.65 -22.54 -11.99
CA GLU A 238 -5.04 -23.29 -13.20
C GLU A 238 -5.77 -22.41 -14.21
N ILE A 239 -6.69 -21.55 -13.75
CA ILE A 239 -7.35 -20.56 -14.60
C ILE A 239 -6.32 -19.63 -15.24
N ARG A 240 -5.28 -19.24 -14.49
CA ARG A 240 -4.20 -18.40 -14.99
C ARG A 240 -3.30 -19.11 -15.99
N ARG A 241 -2.80 -20.31 -15.68
CA ARG A 241 -1.99 -21.10 -16.61
C ARG A 241 -2.72 -21.35 -17.92
N ARG A 242 -4.02 -21.63 -17.85
CA ARG A 242 -4.85 -21.81 -19.05
C ARG A 242 -4.89 -20.53 -19.88
N ARG A 243 -5.11 -19.37 -19.27
CA ARG A 243 -5.09 -18.07 -19.98
C ARG A 243 -3.71 -17.74 -20.55
N GLU A 244 -2.63 -18.01 -19.83
CA GLU A 244 -1.26 -17.75 -20.30
C GLU A 244 -0.86 -18.69 -21.45
N ALA A 245 -1.30 -19.95 -21.43
CA ALA A 245 -1.12 -20.88 -22.55
C ALA A 245 -1.96 -20.49 -23.78
N GLU A 246 -3.14 -19.89 -23.58
CA GLU A 246 -4.01 -19.40 -24.66
C GLU A 246 -3.50 -18.08 -25.27
N LEU A 247 -2.80 -17.26 -24.49
CA LEU A 247 -2.18 -15.99 -24.91
C LEU A 247 -0.74 -16.15 -25.43
N ALA A 248 -0.12 -17.31 -25.25
CA ALA A 248 1.19 -17.60 -25.81
C ALA A 248 1.09 -17.64 -27.35
N PRO A 249 1.87 -16.82 -28.09
CA PRO A 249 1.93 -16.96 -29.54
C PRO A 249 2.43 -18.37 -29.87
N PRO A 250 1.88 -19.06 -30.88
CA PRO A 250 2.37 -20.37 -31.27
C PRO A 250 3.88 -20.24 -31.55
N GLU A 251 4.68 -21.07 -30.89
CA GLU A 251 6.12 -21.13 -31.11
C GLU A 251 6.37 -21.23 -32.60
N ALA A 252 7.09 -20.25 -33.13
CA ALA A 252 7.46 -20.20 -34.52
C ALA A 252 8.35 -21.41 -34.81
N VAL A 253 7.75 -22.42 -35.44
CA VAL A 253 8.46 -23.51 -36.10
C VAL A 253 9.28 -22.87 -37.22
N PHE A 254 10.54 -22.54 -36.95
CA PHE A 254 11.47 -22.15 -38.00
C PHE A 254 12.39 -23.32 -38.36
N ALA A 255 12.33 -23.63 -39.66
CA ALA A 255 13.28 -24.33 -40.53
C ALA A 255 13.08 -25.84 -40.68
N GLU A 256 12.58 -26.27 -41.85
CA GLU A 256 13.45 -26.65 -42.98
C GLU A 256 12.68 -26.94 -44.28
N ALA A 257 13.30 -26.53 -45.41
CA ALA A 257 12.99 -26.79 -46.82
C ALA A 257 11.68 -26.16 -47.36
N VAL A 258 11.66 -25.43 -48.48
CA VAL A 258 12.07 -25.88 -49.83
C VAL A 258 12.54 -24.68 -50.68
N ALA A 259 13.58 -24.93 -51.48
CA ALA A 259 14.17 -24.05 -52.48
C ALA A 259 13.19 -23.65 -53.61
N GLU A 260 13.37 -22.44 -54.16
CA GLU A 260 12.75 -22.00 -55.42
C GLU A 260 13.21 -22.86 -56.61
N PRO A 261 12.36 -23.03 -57.65
CA PRO A 261 12.52 -22.15 -58.80
C PRO A 261 11.20 -21.65 -59.44
N ALA A 262 11.36 -20.63 -60.28
CA ALA A 262 10.36 -19.80 -60.93
C ALA A 262 9.43 -20.48 -61.97
N SER A 263 8.19 -19.99 -62.08
CA SER A 263 7.43 -19.73 -63.34
C SER A 263 6.11 -18.98 -63.06
N GLU A 264 5.82 -17.93 -63.83
CA GLU A 264 4.63 -17.04 -63.81
C GLU A 264 3.44 -17.59 -64.64
N PRO A 265 2.26 -16.91 -64.73
CA PRO A 265 1.40 -16.27 -63.72
C PRO A 265 -0.10 -16.61 -63.89
N ALA A 266 -0.95 -16.44 -62.86
CA ALA A 266 -2.42 -16.35 -63.07
C ALA A 266 -3.17 -15.63 -61.93
N ALA A 267 -3.79 -14.50 -62.31
CA ALA A 267 -5.01 -13.85 -61.79
C ALA A 267 -5.15 -13.51 -60.29
N GLU A 268 -5.04 -12.22 -59.98
CA GLU A 268 -5.47 -11.62 -58.71
C GLU A 268 -7.00 -11.51 -58.60
N PRO A 269 -7.61 -11.86 -57.45
CA PRO A 269 -8.87 -11.26 -57.04
C PRO A 269 -8.61 -10.08 -56.08
N VAL A 270 -9.05 -8.90 -56.55
CA VAL A 270 -8.99 -7.59 -55.88
C VAL A 270 -9.52 -7.63 -54.45
N ARG A 271 -8.70 -7.20 -53.49
CA ARG A 271 -9.14 -6.93 -52.10
C ARG A 271 -9.73 -5.51 -52.04
N PRO A 272 -10.97 -5.31 -51.55
CA PRO A 272 -11.56 -3.97 -51.48
C PRO A 272 -10.83 -3.12 -50.42
N SER A 273 -10.54 -1.87 -50.77
CA SER A 273 -9.84 -0.94 -49.88
C SER A 273 -10.77 -0.41 -48.79
N ARG A 274 -10.18 -0.02 -47.66
CA ARG A 274 -10.83 0.45 -46.41
C ARG A 274 -11.87 1.59 -46.59
N ARG A 275 -11.90 2.26 -47.74
CA ARG A 275 -12.87 3.32 -48.05
C ARG A 275 -14.27 2.77 -48.38
N ALA A 276 -14.41 1.46 -48.66
CA ALA A 276 -15.70 0.82 -48.95
C ALA A 276 -16.45 0.31 -47.70
N LEU A 277 -15.84 0.33 -46.51
CA LEU A 277 -16.43 -0.24 -45.29
C LEU A 277 -17.00 0.80 -44.31
N LEU A 278 -16.83 2.09 -44.56
CA LEU A 278 -17.34 3.16 -43.69
C LEU A 278 -17.91 4.31 -44.54
N GLY A 279 -19.16 4.17 -44.99
CA GLY A 279 -19.88 5.20 -45.71
C GLY A 279 -21.24 5.50 -45.07
N MET A 280 -21.36 6.65 -44.40
CA MET A 280 -22.62 7.32 -44.11
C MET A 280 -22.43 8.83 -44.27
N GLY A 281 -23.32 9.47 -45.05
CA GLY A 281 -23.36 10.91 -45.37
C GLY A 281 -23.33 11.12 -46.89
N ALA A 282 -24.48 11.06 -47.58
CA ALA A 282 -25.30 12.23 -47.97
C ALA A 282 -24.53 13.11 -48.98
N GLY A 283 -24.93 13.31 -50.23
CA GLY A 283 -26.26 13.56 -50.80
C GLY A 283 -26.12 14.80 -51.71
N ASP A 284 -26.97 14.90 -52.74
CA ASP A 284 -27.18 16.04 -53.67
C ASP A 284 -26.11 16.26 -54.77
N ALA A 285 -26.43 16.54 -56.05
CA ALA A 285 -27.65 16.79 -56.84
C ALA A 285 -27.31 16.36 -58.30
N GLY A 286 -28.18 15.75 -59.09
CA GLY A 286 -29.20 16.40 -59.92
C GLY A 286 -28.67 16.68 -61.34
N ASP A 287 -29.22 16.05 -62.38
CA ASP A 287 -29.45 16.73 -63.68
C ASP A 287 -30.37 15.90 -64.62
N ALA A 288 -31.61 16.35 -64.72
CA ALA A 288 -32.40 16.47 -65.94
C ALA A 288 -33.50 17.52 -65.70
#